data_AF-A0A2N3LHV2-F1
#
_entry.id   AF-A0A2N3LHV2-F1
#
_cell.length_a   1.000
_cell.length_b   1.000
_cell.length_c   1.000
_cell.angle_alpha   90.00
_cell.angle_beta   90.00
_cell.angle_gamma   90.00
#
_symmetry.space_group_name_H-M   'P 1'
#
loop_
_entity.id
_entity.type
_entity.pdbx_description
1 polymer ?
#
loop_
_entity_poly.entity_id
_entity_poly.type
_entity_poly.pdbx_seq_one_letter_code
_entity_poly.pdbx_strand_id
1 'polypeptide(L)'
;MKILRLQCKAEILRVLRNPYFVFWSLLMPIVFYFIFTKVVNTGAPDKAEWQAHYLMSMTAFSVMGSSIMTLGIRIVQERQHGWATFMRLTPLSDTVYFTAQMMGQTVIHLFSIIVIFTAGALINGVSLTALEWISSGAWILIASTPFLALGTLIGLMRRVETAAGISNVIYMAMAVAGGMWMPLEIMPKIMQTIGKWLPSYNFGNGAWAIVQGNAPEWRNILILIAYLVLFMLLSKYIRRKQEAM
;
A
#
# COMPACT_ATOMS: atom_id res chain seq x y z
N MET A 1 5.95 22.91 13.07
CA MET A 1 4.95 22.64 12.00
C MET A 1 5.36 23.12 10.61
N LYS A 2 5.98 24.31 10.44
CA LYS A 2 6.42 24.83 9.12
C LYS A 2 7.42 23.92 8.39
N ILE A 3 8.39 23.37 9.11
CA ILE A 3 9.43 22.47 8.57
C ILE A 3 8.82 21.18 7.99
N LEU A 4 7.90 20.53 8.73
CA LEU A 4 7.21 19.32 8.26
C LEU A 4 6.44 19.58 6.96
N ARG A 5 5.69 20.69 6.87
CA ARG A 5 4.93 21.04 5.66
C ARG A 5 5.84 21.25 4.45
N LEU A 6 6.97 21.93 4.63
CA LEU A 6 7.94 22.16 3.55
C LEU A 6 8.56 20.84 3.08
N GLN A 7 8.91 19.94 4.00
CA GLN A 7 9.42 18.62 3.66
C GLN A 7 8.37 17.83 2.88
N CYS A 8 7.13 17.72 3.37
CA CYS A 8 6.06 17.01 2.66
C CYS A 8 5.86 17.55 1.23
N LYS A 9 5.86 18.88 1.05
CA LYS A 9 5.74 19.50 -0.27
C LYS A 9 6.89 19.09 -1.20
N ALA A 10 8.12 19.07 -0.70
CA ALA A 10 9.29 18.64 -1.47
C ALA A 10 9.17 17.16 -1.86
N GLU A 11 8.72 16.29 -0.95
CA GLU A 11 8.55 14.86 -1.23
C GLU A 11 7.48 14.59 -2.28
N ILE A 12 6.33 15.26 -2.19
CA ILE A 12 5.25 15.14 -3.17
C ILE A 12 5.76 15.49 -4.58
N LEU A 13 6.47 16.61 -4.71
CA LEU A 13 7.04 17.04 -5.99
C LEU A 13 8.08 16.04 -6.52
N ARG A 14 8.90 15.47 -5.63
CA ARG A 14 9.94 14.50 -6.02
C ARG A 14 9.33 13.21 -6.57
N VAL A 15 8.27 12.71 -5.94
CA VAL A 15 7.63 11.46 -6.38
C VAL A 15 6.82 11.67 -7.66
N LEU A 16 6.08 12.78 -7.77
CA LEU A 16 5.34 13.10 -8.99
C LEU A 16 6.25 13.34 -10.21
N ARG A 17 7.51 13.75 -9.98
CA ARG A 17 8.53 13.90 -11.03
C ARG A 17 9.22 12.59 -11.43
N ASN A 18 8.88 11.46 -10.80
CA ASN A 18 9.34 10.14 -11.23
C ASN A 18 8.21 9.39 -11.94
N PRO A 19 7.93 9.73 -13.23
CA PRO A 19 6.79 9.20 -13.95
C PRO A 19 6.92 7.69 -14.16
N TYR A 20 8.14 7.17 -14.27
CA TYR A 20 8.38 5.73 -14.46
C TYR A 20 7.79 4.92 -13.31
N PHE A 21 8.10 5.29 -12.06
CA PHE A 21 7.59 4.54 -10.92
C PHE A 21 6.06 4.64 -10.81
N VAL A 22 5.52 5.86 -10.91
CA VAL A 22 4.07 6.10 -10.80
C VAL A 22 3.32 5.33 -11.89
N PHE A 23 3.80 5.41 -13.13
CA PHE A 23 3.20 4.71 -14.26
C PHE A 23 3.15 3.20 -14.07
N TRP A 24 4.28 2.55 -13.74
CA TRP A 24 4.30 1.10 -13.55
C TRP A 24 3.49 0.63 -12.35
N SER A 25 3.45 1.42 -11.28
CA SER A 25 2.65 1.11 -10.10
C SER A 25 1.14 1.10 -10.37
N LEU A 26 0.68 1.87 -11.37
CA LEU A 26 -0.73 1.98 -11.75
C LEU A 26 -1.08 1.08 -12.93
N LEU A 27 -0.18 0.94 -13.90
CA LEU A 27 -0.42 0.19 -15.12
C LEU A 27 -0.75 -1.27 -14.81
N MET A 28 0.07 -1.92 -13.98
CA MET A 28 -0.09 -3.34 -13.67
C MET A 28 -1.45 -3.66 -13.02
N PRO A 29 -1.89 -2.97 -11.95
CA PRO A 29 -3.22 -3.15 -11.39
C PRO A 29 -4.35 -2.92 -12.40
N ILE A 30 -4.25 -1.91 -13.27
CA ILE A 30 -5.29 -1.61 -14.27
C ILE A 30 -5.35 -2.69 -15.34
N VAL A 31 -4.19 -3.18 -15.80
CA VAL A 31 -4.10 -4.28 -16.77
C VAL A 31 -4.67 -5.57 -16.18
N PHE A 32 -4.32 -5.91 -14.93
CA PHE A 32 -4.91 -7.07 -14.27
C PHE A 32 -6.41 -6.89 -14.03
N TYR A 33 -6.85 -5.70 -13.62
CA TYR A 33 -8.26 -5.39 -13.51
C TYR A 33 -8.98 -5.66 -14.82
N PHE A 34 -8.48 -5.15 -15.94
CA PHE A 34 -9.04 -5.40 -17.27
C PHE A 34 -9.07 -6.89 -17.62
N ILE A 35 -7.95 -7.60 -17.47
CA ILE A 35 -7.83 -9.01 -17.83
C ILE A 35 -8.83 -9.86 -17.03
N PHE A 36 -8.87 -9.73 -15.70
CA PHE A 36 -9.68 -10.59 -14.84
C PHE A 36 -11.16 -10.22 -14.77
N THR A 37 -11.55 -9.10 -15.38
CA THR A 37 -12.97 -8.69 -15.45
C THR A 37 -13.56 -8.75 -16.86
N LYS A 38 -12.73 -8.64 -17.92
CA LYS A 38 -13.17 -8.69 -19.32
C LYS A 38 -12.71 -9.92 -20.08
N VAL A 39 -11.49 -10.41 -19.82
CA VAL A 39 -10.86 -11.46 -20.64
C VAL A 39 -11.05 -12.84 -20.02
N VAL A 40 -10.84 -12.95 -18.71
CA VAL A 40 -10.96 -14.22 -17.99
C VAL A 40 -12.41 -14.42 -17.54
N ASN A 41 -12.98 -15.59 -17.88
CA ASN A 41 -14.24 -16.02 -17.28
C ASN A 41 -13.96 -16.63 -15.92
N THR A 42 -14.25 -15.87 -14.86
CA THR A 42 -14.01 -16.29 -13.47
C THR A 42 -15.12 -17.18 -12.91
N GLY A 43 -16.21 -17.41 -13.66
CA GLY A 43 -17.36 -18.18 -13.18
C GLY A 43 -18.11 -17.52 -12.02
N ALA A 44 -17.86 -16.23 -11.75
CA ALA A 44 -18.54 -15.49 -10.70
C ALA A 44 -20.06 -15.43 -10.97
N PRO A 45 -20.91 -15.75 -9.97
CA PRO A 45 -22.37 -15.72 -10.12
C PRO A 45 -22.89 -14.33 -10.53
N ASP A 46 -22.32 -13.29 -9.93
CA ASP A 46 -22.60 -11.89 -10.24
C ASP A 46 -21.34 -11.20 -10.80
N LYS A 47 -21.44 -10.75 -12.06
CA LYS A 47 -20.34 -10.04 -12.72
C LYS A 47 -20.11 -8.64 -12.16
N ALA A 48 -21.16 -7.93 -11.76
CA ALA A 48 -21.05 -6.57 -11.24
C ALA A 48 -20.41 -6.59 -9.86
N GLU A 49 -20.82 -7.53 -9.00
CA GLU A 49 -20.20 -7.73 -7.69
C GLU A 49 -18.71 -8.09 -7.83
N TRP A 50 -18.38 -9.03 -8.74
CA TRP A 50 -17.00 -9.40 -9.00
C TRP A 50 -16.15 -8.21 -9.48
N GLN A 51 -16.68 -7.39 -10.39
CA GLN A 51 -15.99 -6.21 -10.89
C GLN A 51 -15.72 -5.20 -9.78
N ALA A 52 -16.70 -4.92 -8.90
CA ALA A 52 -16.52 -4.02 -7.77
C ALA A 52 -15.51 -4.58 -6.76
N HIS A 53 -15.62 -5.87 -6.40
CA HIS A 53 -14.71 -6.55 -5.49
C HIS A 53 -13.26 -6.52 -6.02
N TYR A 54 -13.07 -6.92 -7.28
CA TYR A 54 -11.74 -6.99 -7.88
C TYR A 54 -11.11 -5.61 -8.08
N LEU A 55 -11.92 -4.57 -8.30
CA LEU A 55 -11.46 -3.19 -8.33
C LEU A 55 -10.84 -2.78 -6.98
N MET A 56 -11.49 -3.12 -5.87
CA MET A 56 -10.96 -2.86 -4.53
C MET A 56 -9.67 -3.63 -4.28
N SER A 57 -9.61 -4.89 -4.71
CA SER A 57 -8.39 -5.69 -4.61
C SER A 57 -7.21 -5.09 -5.37
N MET A 58 -7.41 -4.65 -6.62
CA MET A 58 -6.36 -4.05 -7.43
C MET A 58 -5.92 -2.68 -6.91
N THR A 59 -6.85 -1.91 -6.35
CA THR A 59 -6.54 -0.63 -5.71
C THR A 59 -5.71 -0.84 -4.45
N ALA A 60 -6.12 -1.78 -3.58
CA ALA A 60 -5.37 -2.16 -2.38
C ALA A 60 -3.98 -2.71 -2.76
N PHE A 61 -3.89 -3.58 -3.77
CA PHE A 61 -2.63 -4.10 -4.30
C PHE A 61 -1.70 -2.97 -4.73
N SER A 62 -2.17 -2.03 -5.57
CA SER A 62 -1.39 -0.86 -6.00
C SER A 62 -0.85 -0.03 -4.84
N VAL A 63 -1.71 0.28 -3.87
CA VAL A 63 -1.36 1.12 -2.71
C VAL A 63 -0.34 0.42 -1.81
N MET A 64 -0.57 -0.86 -1.50
CA MET A 64 0.36 -1.70 -0.75
C MET A 64 1.72 -1.81 -1.44
N GLY A 65 1.73 -2.06 -2.75
CA GLY A 65 2.95 -2.17 -3.54
C GLY A 65 3.75 -0.88 -3.53
N SER A 66 3.07 0.26 -3.70
CA SER A 66 3.74 1.55 -3.64
C SER A 66 4.30 1.87 -2.25
N SER A 67 3.61 1.46 -1.19
CA SER A 67 4.08 1.61 0.20
C SER A 67 5.32 0.79 0.49
N ILE A 68 5.36 -0.47 0.04
CA ILE A 68 6.45 -1.40 0.37
C ILE A 68 7.64 -1.14 -0.55
N MET A 69 7.39 -1.10 -1.86
CA MET A 69 8.45 -1.03 -2.87
C MET A 69 8.90 0.40 -3.13
N THR A 70 8.01 1.34 -3.50
CA THR A 70 8.42 2.72 -3.84
C THR A 70 9.13 3.37 -2.68
N LEU A 71 8.43 3.44 -1.55
CA LEU A 71 8.92 4.16 -0.38
C LEU A 71 10.15 3.47 0.20
N GLY A 72 10.12 2.14 0.34
CA GLY A 72 11.23 1.37 0.87
C GLY A 72 12.50 1.52 0.04
N ILE A 73 12.43 1.25 -1.26
CA ILE A 73 13.59 1.34 -2.16
C ILE A 73 14.12 2.78 -2.22
N ARG A 74 13.22 3.76 -2.31
CA ARG A 74 13.59 5.17 -2.37
C ARG A 74 14.33 5.63 -1.12
N ILE A 75 13.90 5.23 0.08
CA ILE A 75 14.61 5.55 1.32
C ILE A 75 16.01 4.95 1.31
N VAL A 76 16.19 3.71 0.82
CA VAL A 76 17.54 3.11 0.70
C VAL A 76 18.42 3.88 -0.28
N GLN A 77 17.88 4.26 -1.45
CA GLN A 77 18.60 5.06 -2.44
C GLN A 77 19.02 6.42 -1.87
N GLU A 78 18.12 7.11 -1.17
CA GLU A 78 18.44 8.39 -0.51
C GLU A 78 19.58 8.24 0.50
N ARG A 79 19.60 7.15 1.29
CA ARG A 79 20.71 6.87 2.20
C ARG A 79 22.03 6.61 1.47
N GLN A 80 22.01 5.85 0.38
CA GLN A 80 23.20 5.54 -0.41
C GLN A 80 23.82 6.79 -1.07
N HIS A 81 22.97 7.73 -1.52
CA HIS A 81 23.43 8.99 -2.09
C HIS A 81 23.84 10.04 -1.05
N GLY A 82 23.96 9.67 0.23
CA GLY A 82 24.37 10.57 1.30
C GLY A 82 23.31 11.60 1.71
N TRP A 83 22.06 11.49 1.19
CA TRP A 83 20.97 12.40 1.55
C TRP A 83 20.66 12.34 3.04
N ALA A 84 20.69 11.15 3.63
CA ALA A 84 20.52 11.00 5.07
C ALA A 84 21.64 11.68 5.88
N THR A 85 22.87 11.68 5.37
CA THR A 85 24.00 12.40 5.97
C THR A 85 23.83 13.91 5.87
N PHE A 86 23.39 14.40 4.71
CA PHE A 86 23.04 15.82 4.51
C PHE A 86 21.92 16.25 5.46
N MET A 87 20.87 15.43 5.61
CA MET A 87 19.74 15.75 6.47
C MET A 87 20.13 15.84 7.95
N ARG A 88 21.14 15.09 8.41
CA ARG A 88 21.69 15.19 9.78
C ARG A 88 22.38 16.52 10.08
N LEU A 89 22.79 17.27 9.06
CA LEU A 89 23.34 18.63 9.22
C LEU A 89 22.25 19.69 9.39
N THR A 90 20.98 19.31 9.25
CA THR A 90 19.82 20.18 9.45
C THR A 90 19.17 19.89 10.81
N PRO A 91 18.41 20.82 11.40
CA PRO A 91 17.72 20.60 12.68
C PRO A 91 16.50 19.66 12.57
N LEU A 92 16.44 18.79 11.56
CA LEU A 92 15.36 17.83 11.35
C LEU A 92 15.59 16.57 12.19
N SER A 93 14.62 16.23 13.04
CA SER A 93 14.61 14.94 13.72
C SER A 93 14.21 13.82 12.76
N ASP A 94 14.74 12.62 12.98
CA ASP A 94 14.43 11.44 12.16
C ASP A 94 12.91 11.19 12.12
N THR A 95 12.22 11.34 13.24
CA THR A 95 10.76 11.19 13.30
C THR A 95 10.03 12.11 12.31
N VAL A 96 10.49 13.36 12.15
CA VAL A 96 9.88 14.32 11.22
C VAL A 96 10.19 13.92 9.77
N TYR A 97 11.41 13.47 9.48
CA TYR A 97 11.78 13.02 8.14
C TYR A 97 10.93 11.82 7.69
N PHE A 98 10.83 10.77 8.50
CA PHE A 98 10.05 9.58 8.13
C PHE A 98 8.54 9.85 8.09
N THR A 99 8.03 10.70 8.98
CA THR A 99 6.63 11.14 8.91
C THR A 99 6.36 11.90 7.62
N ALA A 100 7.27 12.78 7.18
CA ALA A 100 7.12 13.50 5.92
C ALA A 100 7.16 12.57 4.70
N GLN A 101 8.02 11.55 4.73
CA GLN A 101 8.09 10.50 3.71
C GLN A 101 6.78 9.72 3.61
N MET A 102 6.22 9.28 4.74
CA MET A 102 4.93 8.59 4.78
C MET A 102 3.79 9.49 4.28
N MET A 103 3.75 10.75 4.72
CA MET A 103 2.74 11.73 4.26
C MET A 103 2.87 12.01 2.76
N GLY A 104 4.09 12.12 2.23
CA GLY A 104 4.34 12.27 0.80
C GLY A 104 3.84 11.07 0.01
N GLN A 105 4.06 9.86 0.52
CA GLN A 105 3.57 8.63 -0.09
C GLN A 105 2.03 8.52 -0.05
N THR A 106 1.37 9.03 1.00
CA THR A 106 -0.10 9.08 1.08
C THR A 106 -0.72 9.88 -0.08
N VAL A 107 -0.05 10.89 -0.61
CA VAL A 107 -0.53 11.63 -1.80
C VAL A 107 -0.52 10.75 -3.05
N ILE A 108 0.48 9.87 -3.18
CA ILE A 108 0.53 8.89 -4.26
C ILE A 108 -0.56 7.84 -4.09
N HIS A 109 -0.89 7.45 -2.86
CA HIS A 109 -2.03 6.57 -2.61
C HIS A 109 -3.33 7.21 -3.07
N LEU A 110 -3.56 8.48 -2.72
CA LEU A 110 -4.75 9.21 -3.15
C LEU A 110 -4.84 9.27 -4.67
N PHE A 111 -3.73 9.62 -5.34
CA PHE A 111 -3.68 9.62 -6.80
C PHE A 111 -3.97 8.24 -7.40
N SER A 112 -3.38 7.19 -6.83
CA SER A 112 -3.57 5.81 -7.28
C SER A 112 -5.02 5.35 -7.15
N ILE A 113 -5.65 5.66 -6.01
CA ILE A 113 -7.07 5.39 -5.77
C ILE A 113 -7.92 6.08 -6.84
N ILE A 114 -7.71 7.38 -7.07
CA ILE A 114 -8.50 8.14 -8.07
C ILE A 114 -8.36 7.54 -9.47
N VAL A 115 -7.13 7.24 -9.91
CA VAL A 115 -6.87 6.72 -11.24
C VAL A 115 -7.48 5.33 -11.41
N ILE A 116 -7.29 4.42 -10.45
CA ILE A 116 -7.80 3.05 -10.54
C ILE A 116 -9.33 3.04 -10.42
N PHE A 117 -9.93 3.85 -9.54
CA PHE A 117 -11.39 3.98 -9.43
C PHE A 117 -12.01 4.51 -10.72
N THR A 118 -11.36 5.49 -11.35
CA THR A 118 -11.78 6.01 -12.66
C THR A 118 -11.66 4.94 -13.74
N ALA A 119 -10.58 4.16 -13.75
CA ALA A 119 -10.45 3.01 -14.66
C ALA A 119 -11.56 1.97 -14.42
N GLY A 120 -11.92 1.72 -13.16
CA GLY A 120 -13.04 0.86 -12.77
C GLY A 120 -14.38 1.30 -13.37
N ALA A 121 -14.67 2.60 -13.24
CA ALA A 121 -15.87 3.22 -13.80
C ALA A 121 -15.88 3.21 -15.34
N LEU A 122 -14.73 3.48 -15.99
CA LEU A 122 -14.66 3.56 -17.45
C LEU A 122 -14.64 2.19 -18.15
N ILE A 123 -13.92 1.20 -17.60
CA ILE A 123 -13.73 -0.11 -18.24
C ILE A 123 -14.98 -0.99 -18.07
N ASN A 124 -15.56 -0.99 -16.87
CA ASN A 124 -16.63 -1.92 -16.50
C ASN A 124 -17.94 -1.23 -16.16
N GLY A 125 -17.98 0.09 -16.05
CA GLY A 125 -19.20 0.78 -15.60
C GLY A 125 -19.54 0.46 -14.16
N VAL A 126 -18.55 0.21 -13.30
CA VAL A 126 -18.76 -0.10 -11.88
C VAL A 126 -19.63 0.97 -11.25
N SER A 127 -20.84 0.58 -10.85
CA SER A 127 -21.84 1.47 -10.26
C SER A 127 -21.82 1.27 -8.75
N LEU A 128 -21.16 2.20 -8.05
CA LEU A 128 -21.19 2.30 -6.59
C LEU A 128 -21.83 3.64 -6.23
N THR A 129 -22.49 3.69 -5.08
CA THR A 129 -22.96 4.93 -4.48
C THR A 129 -21.79 5.86 -4.18
N ALA A 130 -22.04 7.16 -4.13
CA ALA A 130 -21.00 8.14 -3.76
C ALA A 130 -20.38 7.83 -2.38
N LEU A 131 -21.18 7.30 -1.46
CA LEU A 131 -20.72 6.90 -0.14
C LEU A 131 -19.75 5.70 -0.21
N GLU A 132 -20.05 4.66 -0.98
CA GLU A 132 -19.18 3.49 -1.16
C GLU A 132 -17.85 3.85 -1.82
N TRP A 133 -17.85 4.72 -2.84
CA TRP A 133 -16.61 5.24 -3.44
C TRP A 133 -15.75 5.97 -2.41
N ILE A 134 -16.34 6.93 -1.68
CA ILE A 134 -15.59 7.77 -0.73
C ILE A 134 -15.10 6.94 0.46
N SER A 135 -15.96 6.09 1.02
CA SER A 135 -15.61 5.24 2.17
C SER A 135 -14.59 4.17 1.82
N SER A 136 -14.68 3.54 0.64
CA SER A 136 -13.65 2.59 0.17
C SER A 136 -12.32 3.29 -0.02
N GLY A 137 -12.32 4.46 -0.66
CA GLY A 137 -11.10 5.27 -0.83
C GLY A 137 -10.50 5.70 0.51
N ALA A 138 -11.33 6.16 1.45
CA ALA A 138 -10.90 6.57 2.78
C ALA A 138 -10.33 5.38 3.58
N TRP A 139 -11.00 4.21 3.50
CA TRP A 139 -10.50 2.97 4.10
C TRP A 139 -9.13 2.62 3.55
N ILE A 140 -9.00 2.51 2.22
CA ILE A 140 -7.72 2.15 1.57
C ILE A 140 -6.62 3.14 1.96
N LEU A 141 -6.94 4.43 2.04
CA LEU A 141 -5.97 5.46 2.41
C LEU A 141 -5.50 5.29 3.86
N ILE A 142 -6.42 5.15 4.82
CA ILE A 142 -6.10 5.07 6.26
C ILE A 142 -5.47 3.71 6.62
N ALA A 143 -6.05 2.63 6.09
CA ALA A 143 -5.61 1.27 6.34
C ALA A 143 -4.29 0.93 5.63
N SER A 144 -3.78 1.79 4.74
CA SER A 144 -2.45 1.64 4.12
C SER A 144 -1.27 1.92 5.08
N THR A 145 -1.53 2.54 6.23
CA THR A 145 -0.50 2.99 7.18
C THR A 145 0.46 1.90 7.69
N PRO A 146 0.05 0.63 7.95
CA PRO A 146 1.00 -0.41 8.33
C PRO A 146 2.00 -0.71 7.22
N PHE A 147 1.58 -0.65 5.95
CA PHE A 147 2.46 -0.89 4.81
C PHE A 147 3.43 0.27 4.58
N LEU A 148 3.01 1.51 4.88
CA LEU A 148 3.94 2.64 4.93
C LEU A 148 5.02 2.42 6.00
N ALA A 149 4.63 1.96 7.19
CA ALA A 149 5.58 1.62 8.25
C ALA A 149 6.54 0.49 7.81
N LEU A 150 6.02 -0.55 7.16
CA LEU A 150 6.81 -1.64 6.56
C LEU A 150 7.78 -1.13 5.48
N GLY A 151 7.35 -0.22 4.62
CA GLY A 151 8.21 0.45 3.65
C GLY A 151 9.36 1.19 4.33
N THR A 152 9.09 1.94 5.39
CA THR A 152 10.16 2.61 6.15
C THR A 152 11.11 1.64 6.85
N LEU A 153 10.62 0.47 7.28
CA LEU A 153 11.43 -0.61 7.86
C LEU A 153 12.37 -1.21 6.81
N ILE A 154 11.87 -1.47 5.61
CA ILE A 154 12.68 -1.90 4.46
C ILE A 154 13.71 -0.82 4.09
N GLY A 155 13.34 0.46 4.19
CA GLY A 155 14.25 1.60 4.04
C GLY A 155 15.47 1.58 4.96
N LEU A 156 15.47 0.74 6.00
CA LEU A 156 16.61 0.58 6.90
C LEU A 156 17.70 -0.38 6.37
N MET A 157 17.44 -1.07 5.27
CA MET A 157 18.39 -1.95 4.62
C MET A 157 19.54 -1.17 3.97
N ARG A 158 20.69 -1.84 3.80
CA ARG A 158 21.94 -1.21 3.32
C ARG A 158 22.06 -1.16 1.80
N ARG A 159 21.42 -2.11 1.10
CA ARG A 159 21.57 -2.31 -0.34
C ARG A 159 20.21 -2.22 -1.03
N VAL A 160 20.18 -1.48 -2.14
CA VAL A 160 18.96 -1.30 -2.95
C VAL A 160 18.49 -2.63 -3.53
N GLU A 161 19.42 -3.48 -3.97
CA GLU A 161 19.12 -4.79 -4.55
C GLU A 161 18.47 -5.71 -3.51
N THR A 162 19.00 -5.71 -2.29
CA THR A 162 18.44 -6.48 -1.16
C THR A 162 17.06 -5.96 -0.78
N ALA A 163 16.89 -4.64 -0.70
CA ALA A 163 15.61 -4.02 -0.41
C ALA A 163 14.57 -4.36 -1.47
N ALA A 164 14.93 -4.27 -2.76
CA ALA A 164 14.05 -4.61 -3.87
C ALA A 164 13.63 -6.09 -3.84
N GLY A 165 14.60 -7.00 -3.65
CA GLY A 165 14.32 -8.44 -3.58
C GLY A 165 13.40 -8.81 -2.43
N ILE A 166 13.69 -8.34 -1.22
CA ILE A 166 12.87 -8.62 -0.03
C ILE A 166 11.49 -7.98 -0.17
N SER A 167 11.42 -6.73 -0.65
CA SER A 167 10.14 -6.04 -0.87
C SER A 167 9.24 -6.83 -1.81
N ASN A 168 9.79 -7.32 -2.92
CA ASN A 168 9.02 -8.05 -3.92
C ASN A 168 8.48 -9.37 -3.37
N VAL A 169 9.30 -10.14 -2.63
CA VAL A 169 8.86 -11.39 -2.00
C VAL A 169 7.76 -11.13 -0.98
N ILE A 170 7.95 -10.16 -0.09
CA ILE A 170 6.94 -9.81 0.93
C ILE A 170 5.64 -9.33 0.25
N TYR A 171 5.76 -8.43 -0.72
CA TYR A 171 4.63 -7.87 -1.45
C TYR A 171 3.82 -8.95 -2.16
N MET A 172 4.49 -9.85 -2.90
CA MET A 172 3.83 -10.93 -3.62
C MET A 172 3.19 -11.93 -2.66
N ALA A 173 3.90 -12.34 -1.61
CA ALA A 173 3.37 -13.23 -0.59
C ALA A 173 2.12 -12.64 0.07
N MET A 174 2.16 -11.35 0.43
CA MET A 174 1.02 -10.64 1.00
C MET A 174 -0.14 -10.48 0.01
N ALA A 175 0.12 -10.23 -1.27
CA ALA A 175 -0.92 -10.09 -2.29
C ALA A 175 -1.68 -11.40 -2.54
N VAL A 176 -0.95 -12.52 -2.64
CA VAL A 176 -1.54 -13.84 -2.87
C VAL A 176 -2.22 -14.37 -1.60
N ALA A 177 -1.51 -14.41 -0.47
CA ALA A 177 -2.06 -14.93 0.78
C ALA A 177 -3.12 -13.99 1.39
N GLY A 178 -3.11 -12.71 0.99
CA GLY A 178 -4.13 -11.73 1.36
C GLY A 178 -5.40 -11.81 0.53
N GLY A 179 -5.44 -12.64 -0.52
CA GLY A 179 -6.63 -12.81 -1.36
C GLY A 179 -6.89 -11.67 -2.37
N MET A 180 -5.91 -10.83 -2.67
CA MET A 180 -6.11 -9.69 -3.58
C MET A 180 -6.15 -10.11 -5.06
N TRP A 181 -5.37 -11.13 -5.43
CA TRP A 181 -5.35 -11.61 -6.83
C TRP A 181 -6.41 -12.65 -7.10
N MET A 182 -6.76 -13.43 -6.07
CA MET A 182 -7.77 -14.45 -6.17
C MET A 182 -8.42 -14.65 -4.80
N PRO A 183 -9.72 -14.97 -4.74
CA PRO A 183 -10.45 -15.10 -3.49
C PRO A 183 -9.75 -16.06 -2.53
N LEU A 184 -9.75 -15.73 -1.24
CA LEU A 184 -9.09 -16.58 -0.25
C LEU A 184 -9.84 -17.92 -0.10
N GLU A 185 -11.14 -17.93 -0.38
CA GLU A 185 -12.06 -19.07 -0.23
C GLU A 185 -11.69 -20.26 -1.13
N ILE A 186 -11.05 -19.99 -2.27
CA ILE A 186 -10.62 -21.04 -3.21
C ILE A 186 -9.23 -21.62 -2.87
N MET A 187 -8.54 -21.05 -1.89
CA MET A 187 -7.22 -21.51 -1.45
C MET A 187 -7.30 -22.73 -0.51
N PRO A 188 -6.22 -23.51 -0.35
CA PRO A 188 -6.14 -24.55 0.67
C PRO A 188 -6.41 -24.01 2.08
N LYS A 189 -7.09 -24.80 2.93
CA LYS A 189 -7.52 -24.39 4.29
C LYS A 189 -6.41 -23.72 5.12
N ILE A 190 -5.19 -24.25 5.06
CA ILE A 190 -4.03 -23.71 5.79
C ILE A 190 -3.74 -22.26 5.36
N MET A 191 -3.75 -21.99 4.06
CA MET A 191 -3.55 -20.64 3.53
C MET A 191 -4.69 -19.72 3.93
N GLN A 192 -5.93 -20.20 3.97
CA GLN A 192 -7.07 -19.40 4.44
C GLN A 192 -6.91 -19.00 5.91
N THR A 193 -6.50 -19.94 6.76
CA THR A 193 -6.29 -19.68 8.18
C THR A 193 -5.18 -18.65 8.39
N ILE A 194 -4.04 -18.82 7.72
CA ILE A 194 -2.91 -17.87 7.83
C ILE A 194 -3.28 -16.52 7.23
N GLY A 195 -3.91 -16.51 6.05
CA GLY A 195 -4.29 -15.31 5.31
C GLY A 195 -5.14 -14.35 6.14
N LYS A 196 -6.11 -14.87 6.89
CA LYS A 196 -6.98 -14.05 7.76
C LYS A 196 -6.24 -13.27 8.86
N TRP A 197 -5.03 -13.70 9.24
CA TRP A 197 -4.17 -13.00 10.19
C TRP A 197 -3.16 -12.04 9.54
N LEU A 198 -3.07 -12.01 8.20
CA LEU A 198 -2.18 -11.12 7.48
C LEU A 198 -2.77 -9.71 7.36
N PRO A 199 -1.95 -8.65 7.44
CA PRO A 199 -2.45 -7.29 7.30
C PRO A 199 -3.01 -7.04 5.90
N SER A 200 -2.50 -7.74 4.87
CA SER A 200 -2.98 -7.61 3.49
C SER A 200 -4.42 -8.10 3.30
N TYR A 201 -4.79 -9.22 3.92
CA TYR A 201 -6.18 -9.68 3.91
C TYR A 201 -7.10 -8.67 4.59
N ASN A 202 -6.75 -8.25 5.81
CA ASN A 202 -7.57 -7.33 6.60
C ASN A 202 -7.69 -5.95 5.93
N PHE A 203 -6.65 -5.54 5.19
CA PHE A 203 -6.66 -4.34 4.36
C PHE A 203 -7.64 -4.44 3.19
N GLY A 204 -7.56 -5.52 2.39
CA GLY A 204 -8.48 -5.75 1.27
C GLY A 204 -9.92 -5.97 1.73
N ASN A 205 -10.10 -6.80 2.77
CA ASN A 205 -11.41 -7.18 3.30
C ASN A 205 -12.26 -6.00 3.75
N GLY A 206 -11.68 -4.96 4.36
CA GLY A 206 -12.46 -3.77 4.69
C GLY A 206 -13.01 -3.04 3.47
N ALA A 207 -12.25 -2.96 2.37
CA ALA A 207 -12.75 -2.38 1.12
C ALA A 207 -13.79 -3.28 0.44
N TRP A 208 -13.60 -4.60 0.50
CA TRP A 208 -14.59 -5.58 -0.01
C TRP A 208 -15.92 -5.51 0.75
N ALA A 209 -15.87 -5.39 2.08
CA ALA A 209 -17.06 -5.24 2.91
C ALA A 209 -17.85 -3.98 2.54
N ILE A 210 -17.16 -2.85 2.34
CA ILE A 210 -17.78 -1.57 1.98
C ILE A 210 -18.54 -1.66 0.67
N VAL A 211 -17.96 -2.24 -0.38
CA VAL A 211 -18.64 -2.38 -1.68
C VAL A 211 -19.78 -3.41 -1.67
N GLN A 212 -19.89 -4.20 -0.61
CA GLN A 212 -21.03 -5.10 -0.35
C GLN A 212 -22.07 -4.46 0.59
N GLY A 213 -21.93 -3.16 0.90
CA GLY A 213 -22.83 -2.43 1.80
C GLY A 213 -22.60 -2.67 3.29
N ASN A 214 -21.51 -3.35 3.67
CA ASN A 214 -21.15 -3.65 5.06
C ASN A 214 -20.07 -2.70 5.59
N ALA A 215 -20.03 -2.50 6.90
CA ALA A 215 -18.92 -1.80 7.53
C ALA A 215 -17.69 -2.72 7.68
N PRO A 216 -16.45 -2.18 7.62
CA PRO A 216 -15.26 -2.96 7.93
C PRO A 216 -15.32 -3.60 9.31
N GLU A 217 -14.97 -4.89 9.41
CA GLU A 217 -14.96 -5.59 10.70
C GLU A 217 -13.98 -4.95 11.69
N TRP A 218 -14.39 -4.85 12.96
CA TRP A 218 -13.52 -4.33 14.02
C TRP A 218 -12.21 -5.13 14.16
N ARG A 219 -12.28 -6.44 13.89
CA ARG A 219 -11.10 -7.32 13.88
C ARG A 219 -10.06 -6.86 12.86
N ASN A 220 -10.48 -6.42 11.67
CA ASN A 220 -9.57 -5.95 10.64
C ASN A 220 -8.80 -4.71 11.11
N ILE A 221 -9.51 -3.76 11.74
CA ILE A 221 -8.93 -2.53 12.29
C ILE A 221 -7.89 -2.87 13.36
N LEU A 222 -8.23 -3.75 14.31
CA LEU A 222 -7.33 -4.15 15.39
C LEU A 222 -6.05 -4.82 14.85
N ILE A 223 -6.18 -5.73 13.87
CA ILE A 223 -5.03 -6.40 13.26
C ILE A 223 -4.14 -5.37 12.56
N LEU A 224 -4.70 -4.45 11.77
CA LEU A 224 -3.93 -3.42 11.07
C LEU A 224 -3.20 -2.50 12.07
N ILE A 225 -3.86 -2.09 13.15
CA ILE A 225 -3.22 -1.29 14.22
C ILE A 225 -2.09 -2.08 14.89
N ALA A 226 -2.30 -3.37 15.18
CA ALA A 226 -1.27 -4.21 15.78
C ALA A 226 -0.02 -4.32 14.87
N TYR A 227 -0.20 -4.53 13.56
CA TYR A 227 0.93 -4.54 12.61
C TYR A 227 1.60 -3.17 12.47
N LEU A 228 0.82 -2.08 12.47
CA LEU A 228 1.38 -0.73 12.46
C LEU A 228 2.30 -0.52 13.66
N VAL A 229 1.83 -0.84 14.87
CA VAL A 229 2.61 -0.72 16.10
C VAL A 229 3.85 -1.62 16.03
N LEU A 230 3.69 -2.88 15.60
CA LEU A 230 4.80 -3.82 15.45
C LEU A 230 5.89 -3.29 14.51
N PHE A 231 5.54 -2.85 13.31
CA PHE A 231 6.51 -2.34 12.34
C PHE A 231 7.17 -1.04 12.79
N MET A 232 6.42 -0.15 13.45
CA MET A 232 6.97 1.09 14.00
C MET A 232 7.96 0.81 15.15
N LEU A 233 7.65 -0.14 16.04
CA LEU A 233 8.55 -0.55 17.11
C LEU A 233 9.81 -1.22 16.56
N LEU A 234 9.68 -2.12 15.59
CA LEU A 234 10.82 -2.75 14.91
C LEU A 234 11.70 -1.73 14.20
N SER A 235 11.10 -0.77 13.48
CA SER A 235 11.82 0.31 12.81
C SER A 235 12.60 1.16 13.81
N LYS A 236 11.99 1.53 14.95
CA LYS A 236 12.66 2.26 16.03
C LYS A 236 13.80 1.47 16.66
N TYR A 237 13.59 0.18 16.93
CA TYR A 237 14.60 -0.71 17.54
C TYR A 237 15.82 -0.87 16.64
N ILE A 238 15.62 -1.17 15.35
CA ILE A 238 16.71 -1.37 14.38
C ILE A 238 17.51 -0.09 14.18
N ARG A 239 16.86 1.08 14.13
CA ARG A 239 17.55 2.37 14.01
C ARG A 239 18.49 2.64 15.17
N ARG A 240 17.99 2.51 16.41
CA ARG A 240 18.81 2.68 17.61
C ARG A 240 20.02 1.75 17.61
N LYS A 241 19.83 0.51 17.15
CA LYS A 241 20.92 -0.46 17.02
C LYS A 241 21.93 -0.06 15.94
N GLN A 242 21.49 0.51 14.82
CA GLN A 242 22.38 1.02 13.76
C GLN A 242 23.14 2.28 14.16
N GLU A 243 22.61 3.11 15.06
CA GLU A 243 23.26 4.33 15.58
C GLU A 243 24.31 4.04 16.65
N ALA A 244 24.19 2.91 17.35
CA ALA A 244 25.11 2.49 18.40
C ALA A 244 26.33 1.68 17.89
N MET A 245 26.37 1.35 16.60
CA MET A 245 27.50 0.66 15.92
C MET A 245 28.35 1.66 15.16
#